data_AF-A0A9W9JGS9-F1
#
_entry.id   AF-A0A9W9JGS9-F1
#
_cell.length_a   1.000
_cell.length_b   1.000
_cell.length_c   1.000
_cell.angle_alpha   90.00
_cell.angle_beta   90.00
_cell.angle_gamma   90.00
#
_symmetry.space_group_name_H-M   'P 1'
#
loop_
_entity.id
_entity.type
_entity.pdbx_description
1 polymer ?
#
loop_
_entity_poly.entity_id
_entity_poly.type
_entity_poly.pdbx_seq_one_letter_code
_entity_poly.pdbx_strand_id
1 'polypeptide(L)'
;MRDIPAVDYVVSPRETHTPPRTSLCQPHPNTSMTEPTAKNAPYRPQDHLKPFPPLSPATSQPLKPSTPSNQEAEPNQNGTAHTNKQPPNDSTNDETIPPLPTVIARIHARVQGFLNEPHAPDTLLASVQRQTRISLEVVSTALQRYKLSELSVSYNGGKDCLVLLILFLAGLHPTRARNDSHPTTANANDTNPSPADLEAEAQIAAATVIPAIYALPPDPFDAVEDFVVSSAEAYHLAITKYTTAPPDSTLRSSFEDYLARHPGIRAIFVGTRRTDPHGAQLTHFDRTDGGWPDFVRMHPVIDWHYAEIWAFIRHLDLRYCSLYDEGYTSLGGTSDTHPNPRLRTGAQADAQYLPAYQLTEDLEERLGRN
;
A
#
# COMPACT_ATOMS: atom_id res chain seq x y z
N MET A 1 28.06 -3.62 32.29
CA MET A 1 27.13 -3.65 31.15
C MET A 1 26.27 -2.42 31.29
N ARG A 2 26.37 -1.47 30.36
CA ARG A 2 25.76 -0.14 30.54
C ARG A 2 24.32 -0.17 30.06
N ASP A 3 23.42 0.05 31.02
CA ASP A 3 22.02 0.39 30.81
C ASP A 3 21.88 1.68 29.99
N ILE A 4 20.87 1.73 29.11
CA ILE A 4 20.43 2.94 28.42
C ILE A 4 18.92 3.07 28.69
N PRO A 5 18.43 4.17 29.31
CA PRO A 5 17.03 4.29 29.72
C PRO A 5 16.12 4.71 28.55
N ALA A 6 14.90 4.18 28.54
CA ALA A 6 13.79 4.72 27.76
C ALA A 6 13.30 6.02 28.41
N VAL A 7 13.22 7.10 27.64
CA VAL A 7 12.82 8.42 28.15
C VAL A 7 11.32 8.58 27.94
N ASP A 8 10.61 8.76 29.06
CA ASP A 8 9.24 9.26 29.14
C ASP A 8 9.11 10.63 28.44
N TYR A 9 8.09 10.79 27.60
CA TYR A 9 7.70 12.13 27.13
C TYR A 9 7.02 12.88 28.28
N VAL A 10 7.80 13.67 29.02
CA VAL A 10 7.31 14.68 29.96
C VAL A 10 6.93 15.93 29.16
N VAL A 11 5.63 16.19 29.00
CA VAL A 11 5.12 17.50 28.54
C VAL A 11 4.76 18.33 29.77
N SER A 12 5.54 19.38 30.04
CA SER A 12 5.19 20.40 31.04
C SER A 12 4.03 21.27 30.57
N PRO A 13 3.12 21.69 31.47
CA PRO A 13 1.92 22.44 31.10
C PRO A 13 2.25 23.91 30.79
N ARG A 14 1.69 24.45 29.71
CA ARG A 14 1.62 25.91 29.48
C ARG A 14 0.18 26.39 29.48
N GLU A 15 0.05 27.56 30.06
CA GLU A 15 -1.14 28.26 30.51
C GLU A 15 -2.13 28.59 29.41
N THR A 16 -3.42 28.50 29.78
CA THR A 16 -4.57 28.87 28.96
C THR A 16 -4.69 30.38 28.82
N HIS A 17 -4.60 30.90 27.59
CA HIS A 17 -5.05 32.24 27.24
C HIS A 17 -6.10 32.19 26.13
N THR A 18 -7.34 32.49 26.50
CA THR A 18 -8.50 32.69 25.63
C THR A 18 -8.43 34.07 24.96
N PRO A 19 -8.64 34.17 23.63
CA PRO A 19 -9.03 35.43 23.01
C PRO A 19 -10.54 35.47 22.66
N PRO A 20 -11.15 36.67 22.55
CA PRO A 20 -12.60 36.84 22.57
C PRO A 20 -13.27 36.68 21.20
N ARG A 21 -14.57 36.38 21.25
CA ARG A 21 -15.53 36.33 20.15
C ARG A 21 -15.72 37.69 19.48
N THR A 22 -15.77 37.72 18.15
CA THR A 22 -16.46 38.77 17.39
C THR A 22 -17.20 38.24 16.15
N SER A 23 -18.49 38.58 16.14
CA SER A 23 -19.44 38.90 15.07
C SER A 23 -19.50 38.13 13.74
N LEU A 24 -20.71 37.60 13.52
CA LEU A 24 -21.35 37.26 12.26
C LEU A 24 -21.25 38.37 11.18
N CYS A 25 -21.00 37.96 9.94
CA CYS A 25 -21.41 38.66 8.72
C CYS A 25 -21.88 37.64 7.66
N GLN A 26 -22.97 37.98 6.98
CA GLN A 26 -23.72 37.15 6.02
C GLN A 26 -23.03 37.03 4.65
N PRO A 27 -23.39 36.02 3.81
CA PRO A 27 -22.79 35.79 2.51
C PRO A 27 -23.56 36.47 1.35
N HIS A 28 -22.84 36.87 0.30
CA HIS A 28 -23.38 37.19 -1.03
C HIS A 28 -22.54 36.53 -2.14
N PRO A 29 -23.09 36.32 -3.36
CA PRO A 29 -22.92 35.08 -4.12
C PRO A 29 -22.07 35.19 -5.41
N ASN A 30 -21.80 34.00 -6.00
CA ASN A 30 -21.22 33.69 -7.32
C ASN A 30 -19.72 33.99 -7.49
N THR A 31 -18.90 33.09 -8.02
CA THR A 31 -18.95 32.66 -9.43
C THR A 31 -18.05 31.42 -9.67
N SER A 32 -18.42 30.62 -10.68
CA SER A 32 -17.60 29.64 -11.43
C SER A 32 -17.41 28.25 -10.82
N MET A 33 -18.35 27.35 -11.14
CA MET A 33 -18.12 25.91 -11.13
C MET A 33 -17.11 25.56 -12.22
N THR A 34 -15.88 25.28 -11.82
CA THR A 34 -14.94 24.44 -12.59
C THR A 34 -15.30 22.98 -12.33
N GLU A 35 -15.36 22.18 -13.39
CA GLU A 35 -15.56 20.73 -13.31
C GLU A 35 -14.55 20.09 -12.34
N PRO A 36 -14.96 19.14 -11.48
CA PRO A 36 -14.03 18.47 -10.59
C PRO A 36 -13.10 17.59 -11.42
N THR A 37 -11.82 17.96 -11.45
CA THR A 37 -10.75 17.07 -11.88
C THR A 37 -10.81 15.76 -11.07
N ALA A 38 -10.50 14.63 -11.71
CA ALA A 38 -10.61 13.26 -11.20
C ALA A 38 -9.80 12.92 -9.93
N LYS A 39 -9.27 13.91 -9.20
CA LYS A 39 -8.44 13.75 -8.00
C LYS A 39 -9.20 13.43 -6.72
N ASN A 40 -10.52 13.63 -6.69
CA ASN A 40 -11.37 13.44 -5.50
C ASN A 40 -12.43 12.33 -5.66
N ALA A 41 -12.28 11.44 -6.64
CA ALA A 41 -13.18 10.30 -6.74
C ALA A 41 -12.93 9.34 -5.54
N PRO A 42 -13.96 8.90 -4.81
CA PRO A 42 -13.79 7.98 -3.69
C PRO A 42 -13.13 6.69 -4.17
N TYR A 43 -12.23 6.12 -3.36
CA TYR A 43 -11.59 4.86 -3.70
C TYR A 43 -12.64 3.76 -3.83
N ARG A 44 -12.78 3.20 -5.03
CA ARG A 44 -13.58 2.00 -5.21
C ARG A 44 -12.73 0.77 -4.96
N PRO A 45 -13.21 -0.23 -4.19
CA PRO A 45 -12.51 -1.49 -3.99
C PRO A 45 -12.05 -2.16 -5.29
N GLN A 46 -12.87 -2.10 -6.35
CA GLN A 46 -12.54 -2.69 -7.65
C GLN A 46 -11.30 -2.06 -8.31
N ASP A 47 -11.04 -0.78 -8.05
CA ASP A 47 -9.92 -0.06 -8.66
C ASP A 47 -8.56 -0.62 -8.23
N HIS A 48 -8.49 -1.25 -7.05
CA HIS A 48 -7.29 -1.92 -6.54
C HIS A 48 -6.97 -3.22 -7.30
N LEU A 49 -7.97 -3.82 -7.96
CA LEU A 49 -7.86 -5.11 -8.64
C LEU A 49 -7.86 -5.00 -10.17
N LYS A 50 -7.76 -3.78 -10.71
CA LYS A 50 -7.66 -3.54 -12.16
C LYS A 50 -6.58 -4.42 -12.77
N PRO A 51 -6.81 -5.04 -13.94
CA PRO A 51 -5.83 -5.90 -14.58
C PRO A 51 -4.48 -5.20 -14.71
N PHE A 52 -3.41 -5.94 -14.45
CA PHE A 52 -2.08 -5.45 -14.76
C PHE A 52 -1.99 -5.22 -16.28
N PRO A 53 -1.60 -4.03 -16.74
CA PRO A 53 -1.46 -3.80 -18.18
C PRO A 53 -0.52 -4.84 -18.77
N PRO A 54 -0.83 -5.44 -19.94
CA PRO A 54 0.15 -6.25 -20.63
C PRO A 54 1.36 -5.38 -20.96
N LEU A 55 2.57 -5.93 -20.76
CA LEU A 55 3.80 -5.31 -21.22
C LEU A 55 3.70 -5.10 -22.73
N SER A 56 3.48 -3.85 -23.15
CA SER A 56 3.61 -3.52 -24.56
C SER A 56 5.10 -3.64 -24.91
N PRO A 57 5.49 -4.41 -25.94
CA PRO A 57 6.87 -4.39 -26.40
C PRO A 57 7.19 -2.97 -26.87
N ALA A 58 8.17 -2.34 -26.21
CA ALA A 58 8.66 -1.02 -26.56
C ALA A 58 9.02 -0.99 -28.05
N THR A 59 8.15 -0.41 -28.88
CA THR A 59 8.47 -0.15 -30.27
C THR A 59 9.12 1.23 -30.28
N SER A 60 10.44 1.22 -30.31
CA SER A 60 11.27 2.37 -30.67
C SER A 60 10.92 2.79 -32.10
N GLN A 61 10.02 3.77 -32.24
CA GLN A 61 9.88 4.49 -33.50
C GLN A 61 10.67 5.81 -33.42
N PRO A 62 11.57 6.09 -34.39
CA PRO A 62 12.29 7.36 -34.43
C PRO A 62 11.32 8.50 -34.76
N LEU A 63 11.49 9.62 -34.05
CA LEU A 63 10.88 10.91 -34.38
C LEU A 63 11.11 11.26 -35.86
N LYS A 64 10.03 11.46 -36.62
CA LYS A 64 10.07 12.15 -37.91
C LYS A 64 9.79 13.64 -37.73
N PRO A 65 10.52 14.54 -38.42
CA PRO A 65 10.30 15.99 -38.29
C PRO A 65 8.99 16.43 -38.94
N SER A 66 8.30 17.36 -38.27
CA SER A 66 7.13 18.07 -38.76
C SER A 66 7.52 19.14 -39.79
N THR A 67 6.78 19.22 -40.90
CA THR A 67 6.76 20.38 -41.81
C THR A 67 5.29 20.65 -42.19
N PRO A 68 4.84 21.92 -42.24
CA PRO A 68 3.42 22.25 -42.26
C PRO A 68 2.87 22.28 -43.69
N SER A 69 1.60 21.95 -43.87
CA SER A 69 0.87 22.30 -45.09
C SER A 69 -0.55 22.76 -44.78
N ASN A 70 -0.90 23.86 -45.45
CA ASN A 70 -2.15 24.62 -45.42
C ASN A 70 -3.29 23.96 -46.22
N GLN A 71 -4.48 24.57 -46.09
CA GLN A 71 -5.70 24.51 -46.92
C GLN A 71 -6.61 23.28 -46.66
N GLU A 72 -7.94 23.36 -46.56
CA GLU A 72 -8.93 24.38 -46.93
C GLU A 72 -10.29 24.06 -46.25
N ALA A 73 -11.24 25.00 -46.27
CA ALA A 73 -12.49 25.00 -45.50
C ALA A 73 -13.76 24.66 -46.33
N GLU A 74 -14.80 24.21 -45.61
CA GLU A 74 -16.28 24.33 -45.86
C GLU A 74 -16.97 23.39 -46.89
N PRO A 75 -18.32 23.15 -46.84
CA PRO A 75 -19.34 23.69 -45.93
C PRO A 75 -20.36 22.69 -45.30
N ASN A 76 -20.95 23.15 -44.20
CA ASN A 76 -22.33 23.05 -43.67
C ASN A 76 -23.39 22.16 -44.37
N GLN A 77 -24.09 21.31 -43.58
CA GLN A 77 -25.54 21.03 -43.74
C GLN A 77 -26.26 20.91 -42.39
N ASN A 78 -27.35 21.68 -42.28
CA ASN A 78 -28.33 21.76 -41.19
C ASN A 78 -29.20 20.48 -41.05
N GLY A 79 -29.63 20.17 -39.81
CA GLY A 79 -30.78 19.29 -39.57
C GLY A 79 -31.03 18.95 -38.10
N THR A 80 -31.88 19.72 -37.42
CA THR A 80 -32.38 19.46 -36.06
C THR A 80 -33.54 18.47 -36.07
N ALA A 81 -33.52 17.48 -35.17
CA ALA A 81 -34.71 16.76 -34.71
C ALA A 81 -34.55 16.34 -33.24
N HIS A 82 -35.20 17.08 -32.33
CA HIS A 82 -35.41 16.66 -30.96
C HIS A 82 -36.40 15.49 -30.92
N THR A 83 -35.97 14.33 -30.43
CA THR A 83 -36.88 13.32 -29.87
C THR A 83 -36.35 12.86 -28.52
N ASN A 84 -37.19 13.05 -27.51
CA ASN A 84 -37.00 12.59 -26.15
C ASN A 84 -36.89 11.06 -26.16
N LYS A 85 -35.67 10.53 -26.01
CA LYS A 85 -35.45 9.15 -25.58
C LYS A 85 -34.58 9.21 -24.33
N GLN A 86 -35.28 8.97 -23.23
CA GLN A 86 -34.77 8.62 -21.92
C GLN A 86 -33.53 7.72 -22.07
N PRO A 87 -32.42 8.03 -21.37
CA PRO A 87 -31.19 7.27 -21.52
C PRO A 87 -31.45 5.81 -21.13
N PRO A 88 -30.83 4.83 -21.82
CA PRO A 88 -30.83 3.48 -21.34
C PRO A 88 -30.24 3.50 -19.94
N ASN A 89 -30.93 2.84 -19.00
CA ASN A 89 -30.47 2.53 -17.66
C ASN A 89 -28.99 2.15 -17.76
N ASP A 90 -28.12 3.04 -17.32
CA ASP A 90 -26.72 2.75 -17.12
C ASP A 90 -26.72 1.82 -15.91
N SER A 91 -26.82 0.52 -16.19
CA SER A 91 -26.59 -0.52 -15.22
C SER A 91 -25.17 -0.29 -14.73
N THR A 92 -25.05 0.36 -13.57
CA THR A 92 -23.81 0.38 -12.81
C THR A 92 -23.38 -1.09 -12.71
N ASN A 93 -22.35 -1.45 -13.47
CA ASN A 93 -21.63 -2.70 -13.29
C ASN A 93 -21.05 -2.62 -11.89
N ASP A 94 -21.84 -3.03 -10.90
CA ASP A 94 -21.40 -3.25 -9.54
C ASP A 94 -20.60 -4.55 -9.60
N GLU A 95 -19.38 -4.42 -10.14
CA GLU A 95 -18.47 -5.55 -10.32
C GLU A 95 -18.09 -6.01 -8.91
N THR A 96 -18.71 -7.10 -8.49
CA THR A 96 -18.51 -7.70 -7.16
C THR A 96 -17.05 -8.04 -6.98
N ILE A 97 -16.48 -7.74 -5.81
CA ILE A 97 -15.10 -8.12 -5.49
C ILE A 97 -14.96 -9.65 -5.58
N PRO A 98 -14.01 -10.16 -6.38
CA PRO A 98 -13.86 -11.60 -6.55
C PRO A 98 -13.41 -12.25 -5.23
N PRO A 99 -13.69 -13.56 -5.03
CA PRO A 99 -13.27 -14.27 -3.82
C PRO A 99 -11.75 -14.21 -3.58
N LEU A 100 -11.33 -14.27 -2.32
CA LEU A 100 -9.93 -14.18 -1.90
C LEU A 100 -8.97 -15.09 -2.71
N PRO A 101 -9.26 -16.37 -3.00
CA PRO A 101 -8.38 -17.20 -3.84
C PRO A 101 -8.14 -16.64 -5.25
N THR A 102 -9.15 -15.98 -5.83
CA THR A 102 -9.02 -15.32 -7.14
C THR A 102 -8.17 -14.05 -7.03
N VAL A 103 -8.33 -13.28 -5.95
CA VAL A 103 -7.47 -12.11 -5.67
C VAL A 103 -6.02 -12.54 -5.51
N ILE A 104 -5.75 -13.58 -4.71
CA ILE A 104 -4.42 -14.18 -4.51
C ILE A 104 -3.80 -14.59 -5.85
N ALA A 105 -4.55 -15.31 -6.69
CA ALA A 105 -4.05 -15.74 -8.00
C ALA A 105 -3.72 -14.56 -8.93
N ARG A 106 -4.56 -13.51 -8.95
CA ARG A 106 -4.30 -12.31 -9.75
C ARG A 106 -3.07 -11.53 -9.26
N ILE A 107 -2.93 -11.35 -7.95
CA ILE A 107 -1.78 -10.69 -7.34
C ILE A 107 -0.50 -11.48 -7.60
N HIS A 108 -0.52 -12.79 -7.39
CA HIS A 108 0.62 -13.67 -7.69
C HIS A 108 1.03 -13.57 -9.16
N ALA A 109 0.08 -13.69 -10.09
CA ALA A 109 0.37 -13.59 -11.52
C ALA A 109 1.01 -12.24 -11.89
N ARG A 110 0.57 -11.15 -11.26
CA ARG A 110 1.16 -9.81 -11.45
C ARG A 110 2.61 -9.74 -10.97
N VAL A 111 2.86 -10.20 -9.73
CA VAL A 111 4.21 -10.22 -9.16
C VAL A 111 5.14 -11.12 -9.97
N GLN A 112 4.68 -12.29 -10.41
CA GLN A 112 5.44 -13.19 -11.27
C GLN A 112 5.70 -12.58 -12.66
N GLY A 113 4.72 -11.87 -13.23
CA GLY A 113 4.90 -11.11 -14.47
C GLY A 113 6.07 -10.15 -14.35
N PHE A 114 6.08 -9.33 -13.30
CA PHE A 114 7.18 -8.42 -13.00
C PHE A 114 8.53 -9.14 -12.78
N LEU A 115 8.55 -10.23 -12.02
CA LEU A 115 9.79 -10.99 -11.75
C LEU A 115 10.40 -11.64 -13.01
N ASN A 116 9.60 -11.89 -14.03
CA ASN A 116 10.02 -12.48 -15.30
C ASN A 116 10.44 -11.45 -16.35
N GLU A 117 10.26 -10.16 -16.08
CA GLU A 117 10.73 -9.09 -16.97
C GLU A 117 12.26 -9.00 -17.01
N PRO A 118 12.86 -8.80 -18.19
CA PRO A 118 14.29 -8.56 -18.30
C PRO A 118 14.62 -7.12 -17.88
N HIS A 119 15.46 -6.99 -16.85
CA HIS A 119 16.02 -5.70 -16.40
C HIS A 119 17.54 -5.80 -16.30
N ALA A 120 18.25 -4.75 -16.71
CA ALA A 120 19.71 -4.73 -16.58
C ALA A 120 20.12 -4.73 -15.09
N PRO A 121 21.19 -5.46 -14.67
CA PRO A 121 21.46 -5.75 -13.26
C PRO A 121 21.66 -4.54 -12.33
N ASP A 122 22.06 -3.41 -12.91
CA ASP A 122 22.35 -2.13 -12.27
C ASP A 122 21.13 -1.19 -12.19
N THR A 123 19.98 -1.61 -12.71
CA THR A 123 18.75 -0.82 -12.67
C THR A 123 18.03 -0.92 -11.32
N LEU A 124 17.25 0.11 -10.99
CA LEU A 124 16.36 0.10 -9.82
C LEU A 124 15.40 -1.09 -9.87
N LEU A 125 14.80 -1.38 -11.03
CA LEU A 125 13.86 -2.50 -11.17
C LEU A 125 14.52 -3.87 -10.97
N ALA A 126 15.78 -4.06 -11.40
CA ALA A 126 16.52 -5.27 -11.04
C ALA A 126 16.76 -5.38 -9.53
N SER A 127 16.97 -4.25 -8.83
CA SER A 127 17.03 -4.22 -7.36
C SER A 127 15.69 -4.60 -6.74
N VAL A 128 14.60 -4.00 -7.20
CA VAL A 128 13.24 -4.34 -6.75
C VAL A 128 12.93 -5.82 -6.99
N GLN A 129 13.34 -6.41 -8.11
CA GLN A 129 13.19 -7.85 -8.35
C GLN A 129 13.97 -8.70 -7.35
N ARG A 130 15.20 -8.30 -6.96
CA ARG A 130 15.97 -9.00 -5.91
C ARG A 130 15.25 -8.92 -4.56
N GLN A 131 14.83 -7.73 -4.16
CA GLN A 131 14.12 -7.52 -2.89
C GLN A 131 12.78 -8.26 -2.86
N THR A 132 12.04 -8.28 -3.98
CA THR A 132 10.81 -9.05 -4.13
C THR A 132 11.04 -10.54 -3.89
N ARG A 133 12.10 -11.13 -4.44
CA ARG A 133 12.43 -12.55 -4.20
C ARG A 133 12.75 -12.82 -2.73
N ILE A 134 13.56 -11.99 -2.09
CA ILE A 134 13.90 -12.11 -0.66
C ILE A 134 12.62 -12.03 0.19
N SER A 135 11.74 -11.05 -0.07
CA SER A 135 10.48 -10.94 0.66
C SER A 135 9.56 -12.14 0.48
N LEU A 136 9.49 -12.70 -0.74
CA LEU A 136 8.72 -13.93 -0.99
C LEU A 136 9.32 -15.15 -0.27
N GLU A 137 10.64 -15.25 -0.14
CA GLU A 137 11.30 -16.28 0.68
C GLU A 137 10.95 -16.13 2.17
N VAL A 138 10.87 -14.90 2.68
CA VAL A 138 10.42 -14.61 4.06
C VAL A 138 8.97 -15.04 4.25
N VAL A 139 8.08 -14.69 3.31
CA VAL A 139 6.67 -15.13 3.35
C VAL A 139 6.57 -16.66 3.29
N SER A 140 7.29 -17.31 2.39
CA SER A 140 7.35 -18.77 2.30
C SER A 140 7.83 -19.40 3.61
N THR A 141 8.87 -18.84 4.22
CA THR A 141 9.38 -19.31 5.52
C THR A 141 8.35 -19.15 6.63
N ALA A 142 7.57 -18.07 6.62
CA ALA A 142 6.47 -17.89 7.57
C ALA A 142 5.36 -18.95 7.39
N LEU A 143 4.96 -19.22 6.15
CA LEU A 143 3.93 -20.22 5.82
C LEU A 143 4.38 -21.66 6.13
N GLN A 144 5.67 -21.94 6.17
CA GLN A 144 6.21 -23.22 6.65
C GLN A 144 6.17 -23.34 8.19
N ARG A 145 6.19 -22.21 8.91
CA ARG A 145 6.25 -22.17 10.39
C ARG A 145 4.88 -22.04 11.04
N TYR A 146 3.92 -21.44 10.35
CA TYR A 146 2.61 -21.08 10.90
C TYR A 146 1.50 -21.46 9.94
N LYS A 147 0.37 -21.90 10.50
CA LYS A 147 -0.86 -22.06 9.71
C LYS A 147 -1.40 -20.69 9.32
N LEU A 148 -2.16 -20.61 8.23
CA LEU A 148 -2.75 -19.33 7.82
C LEU A 148 -3.65 -18.72 8.92
N SER A 149 -4.34 -19.57 9.69
CA SER A 149 -5.18 -19.16 10.84
C SER A 149 -4.39 -18.56 12.02
N GLU A 150 -3.06 -18.66 12.00
CA GLU A 150 -2.16 -18.18 13.06
C GLU A 150 -1.45 -16.88 12.64
N LEU A 151 -1.73 -16.40 11.43
CA LEU A 151 -1.10 -15.25 10.81
C LEU A 151 -2.04 -14.06 10.77
N SER A 152 -1.48 -12.87 10.98
CA SER A 152 -2.18 -11.60 10.82
C SER A 152 -1.27 -10.58 10.13
N VAL A 153 -1.86 -9.50 9.60
CA VAL A 153 -1.14 -8.38 8.98
C VAL A 153 -1.42 -7.09 9.73
N SER A 154 -0.37 -6.35 10.10
CA SER A 154 -0.48 -4.97 10.55
C SER A 154 -0.58 -4.05 9.34
N TYR A 155 -1.76 -3.46 9.11
CA TYR A 155 -2.07 -2.71 7.89
C TYR A 155 -2.63 -1.33 8.23
N ASN A 156 -1.94 -0.27 7.79
CA ASN A 156 -2.31 1.12 8.05
C ASN A 156 -2.59 1.95 6.78
N GLY A 157 -2.66 1.30 5.62
CA GLY A 157 -2.88 1.97 4.33
C GLY A 157 -1.66 2.73 3.79
N GLY A 158 -0.54 2.74 4.52
CA GLY A 158 0.71 3.33 4.05
C GLY A 158 1.39 2.51 2.95
N LYS A 159 2.28 3.15 2.19
CA LYS A 159 3.03 2.54 1.08
C LYS A 159 3.79 1.26 1.47
N ASP A 160 4.39 1.22 2.66
CA ASP A 160 5.25 0.11 3.08
C ASP A 160 4.43 -1.15 3.42
N CYS A 161 3.33 -0.96 4.17
CA CYS A 161 2.40 -2.05 4.48
C CYS A 161 1.60 -2.52 3.25
N LEU A 162 1.41 -1.65 2.25
CA LEU A 162 0.84 -2.04 0.96
C LEU A 162 1.77 -2.98 0.19
N VAL A 163 3.06 -2.64 0.04
CA VAL A 163 4.03 -3.55 -0.60
C VAL A 163 4.09 -4.89 0.13
N LEU A 164 4.17 -4.85 1.47
CA LEU A 164 4.11 -6.05 2.31
C LEU A 164 2.86 -6.89 2.04
N LEU A 165 1.67 -6.27 2.02
CA LEU A 165 0.40 -6.97 1.79
C LEU A 165 0.38 -7.66 0.43
N ILE A 166 0.84 -6.98 -0.63
CA ILE A 166 0.88 -7.54 -1.97
C ILE A 166 1.84 -8.73 -2.05
N LEU A 167 3.01 -8.64 -1.41
CA LEU A 167 3.97 -9.74 -1.34
C LEU A 167 3.43 -10.92 -0.52
N PHE A 168 2.75 -10.64 0.60
CA PHE A 168 2.07 -11.66 1.40
C PHE A 168 1.02 -12.39 0.57
N LEU A 169 0.10 -11.67 -0.08
CA LEU A 169 -0.93 -12.25 -0.95
C LEU A 169 -0.33 -13.04 -2.11
N ALA A 170 0.74 -12.54 -2.74
CA ALA A 170 1.43 -13.26 -3.81
C ALA A 170 2.05 -14.57 -3.31
N GLY A 171 2.61 -14.58 -2.10
CA GLY A 171 3.19 -15.76 -1.47
C GLY A 171 2.16 -16.77 -0.97
N LEU A 172 0.90 -16.38 -0.77
CA LEU A 172 -0.19 -17.32 -0.49
C LEU A 172 -0.58 -18.16 -1.70
N HIS A 173 -0.22 -17.78 -2.93
CA HIS A 173 -0.60 -18.60 -4.07
C HIS A 173 0.18 -19.93 -4.06
N PRO A 174 -0.50 -21.09 -4.15
CA PRO A 174 0.15 -22.38 -4.18
C PRO A 174 1.20 -22.44 -5.28
N THR A 175 2.46 -22.58 -4.89
CA THR A 175 3.57 -22.68 -5.84
C THR A 175 3.97 -24.13 -5.90
N ARG A 176 3.75 -24.78 -7.05
CA ARG A 176 4.28 -26.14 -7.27
C ARG A 176 5.80 -26.02 -7.28
N ALA A 177 6.45 -26.49 -6.23
CA ALA A 177 7.91 -26.52 -6.18
C ALA A 177 8.43 -27.31 -7.39
N ARG A 178 9.06 -26.63 -8.34
CA ARG A 178 10.08 -27.27 -9.16
C ARG A 178 11.30 -27.37 -8.26
N ASN A 179 11.66 -28.58 -7.87
CA ASN A 179 12.92 -28.85 -7.18
C ASN A 179 14.10 -28.51 -8.11
N ASP A 180 14.44 -27.23 -8.25
CA ASP A 180 15.59 -26.76 -9.04
C ASP A 180 16.87 -26.68 -8.19
N SER A 181 17.03 -27.61 -7.24
CA SER A 181 18.24 -27.77 -6.43
C SER A 181 18.99 -29.07 -6.76
N HIS A 182 19.24 -29.33 -8.05
CA HIS A 182 20.44 -30.01 -8.59
C HIS A 182 20.24 -30.39 -10.07
N PRO A 183 21.20 -30.13 -10.99
CA PRO A 183 21.20 -30.73 -12.31
C PRO A 183 21.73 -32.17 -12.20
N THR A 184 20.94 -33.06 -11.61
CA THR A 184 21.14 -34.51 -11.73
C THR A 184 19.89 -35.09 -12.33
N THR A 185 20.09 -35.78 -13.46
CA THR A 185 19.12 -36.62 -14.20
C THR A 185 17.97 -37.14 -13.33
N ALA A 186 16.90 -36.35 -13.22
CA ALA A 186 15.68 -36.72 -12.53
C ALA A 186 14.53 -36.61 -13.53
N ASN A 187 13.79 -37.70 -13.66
CA ASN A 187 12.67 -37.84 -14.58
C ASN A 187 11.63 -36.73 -14.35
N ALA A 188 11.18 -36.12 -15.44
CA ALA A 188 10.26 -34.98 -15.49
C ALA A 188 8.82 -35.26 -14.98
N ASN A 189 8.58 -36.29 -14.17
CA ASN A 189 7.25 -36.80 -13.84
C ASN A 189 6.86 -36.80 -12.34
N ASP A 190 7.73 -36.43 -11.40
CA ASP A 190 7.32 -36.26 -9.99
C ASP A 190 6.89 -34.81 -9.71
N THR A 191 5.72 -34.43 -10.24
CA THR A 191 5.04 -33.16 -9.94
C THR A 191 3.87 -33.34 -8.98
N ASN A 192 3.83 -34.44 -8.22
CA ASN A 192 2.75 -34.66 -7.25
C ASN A 192 2.92 -33.72 -6.05
N PRO A 193 1.86 -33.00 -5.64
CA PRO A 193 1.92 -32.10 -4.49
C PRO A 193 2.23 -32.88 -3.21
N SER A 194 3.07 -32.32 -2.35
CA SER A 194 3.32 -32.92 -1.04
C SER A 194 2.05 -32.80 -0.17
N PRO A 195 1.90 -33.63 0.88
CA PRO A 195 0.79 -33.48 1.83
C PRO A 195 0.71 -32.08 2.46
N ALA A 196 1.85 -31.42 2.67
CA ALA A 196 1.91 -30.06 3.19
C ALA A 196 1.40 -29.03 2.18
N ASP A 197 1.69 -29.21 0.88
CA ASP A 197 1.18 -28.34 -0.18
C ASP A 197 -0.34 -28.45 -0.30
N LEU A 198 -0.89 -29.67 -0.21
CA LEU A 198 -2.33 -29.91 -0.23
C LEU A 198 -3.04 -29.30 0.99
N GLU A 199 -2.42 -29.36 2.17
CA GLU A 199 -2.98 -28.74 3.37
C GLU A 199 -2.96 -27.21 3.29
N ALA A 200 -1.88 -26.63 2.77
CA ALA A 200 -1.80 -25.19 2.53
C ALA A 200 -2.85 -24.74 1.50
N GLU A 201 -2.97 -25.45 0.37
CA GLU A 201 -4.00 -25.22 -0.65
C GLU A 201 -5.41 -25.26 -0.06
N ALA A 202 -5.71 -26.26 0.77
CA ALA A 202 -7.00 -26.38 1.43
C ALA A 202 -7.28 -25.23 2.41
N GLN A 203 -6.26 -24.79 3.18
CA GLN A 203 -6.39 -23.64 4.08
C GLN A 203 -6.68 -22.35 3.32
N ILE A 204 -5.98 -22.11 2.20
CA ILE A 204 -6.19 -20.92 1.35
C ILE A 204 -7.56 -20.96 0.68
N ALA A 205 -7.97 -22.12 0.17
CA ALA A 205 -9.29 -22.29 -0.45
C ALA A 205 -10.44 -22.11 0.55
N ALA A 206 -10.24 -22.48 1.82
CA ALA A 206 -11.21 -22.29 2.89
C ALA A 206 -11.19 -20.87 3.50
N ALA A 207 -10.10 -20.12 3.34
CA ALA A 207 -9.97 -18.77 3.86
C ALA A 207 -10.86 -17.79 3.08
N THR A 208 -11.73 -17.09 3.80
CA THR A 208 -12.57 -16.02 3.24
C THR A 208 -11.99 -14.64 3.49
N VAL A 209 -11.18 -14.48 4.53
CA VAL A 209 -10.57 -13.20 4.95
C VAL A 209 -9.21 -13.43 5.60
N ILE A 210 -8.38 -12.38 5.62
CA ILE A 210 -7.09 -12.33 6.30
C ILE A 210 -7.24 -11.46 7.56
N PRO A 211 -6.96 -11.98 8.76
CA PRO A 211 -6.95 -11.15 9.97
C PRO A 211 -5.97 -10.00 9.83
N ALA A 212 -6.42 -8.80 10.18
CA ALA A 212 -5.56 -7.62 10.16
C ALA A 212 -5.80 -6.72 11.37
N ILE A 213 -4.75 -6.06 11.83
CA ILE A 213 -4.83 -5.02 12.85
C ILE A 213 -4.49 -3.69 12.21
N TYR A 214 -5.28 -2.66 12.54
CA TYR A 214 -5.01 -1.29 12.15
C TYR A 214 -5.00 -0.39 13.39
N ALA A 215 -3.81 0.02 13.81
CA ALA A 215 -3.64 1.03 14.85
C ALA A 215 -3.44 2.41 14.18
N LEU A 216 -4.30 3.36 14.53
CA LEU A 216 -4.37 4.69 13.91
C LEU A 216 -4.18 5.81 14.93
N PRO A 217 -3.63 6.97 14.53
CA PRO A 217 -3.54 8.15 15.39
C PRO A 217 -4.93 8.67 15.81
N PRO A 218 -5.02 9.55 16.83
CA PRO A 218 -6.30 10.12 17.27
C PRO A 218 -6.93 11.05 16.24
N ASP A 219 -6.12 11.56 15.33
CA ASP A 219 -6.42 12.57 14.32
C ASP A 219 -6.02 12.08 12.91
N PRO A 220 -6.59 10.95 12.42
CA PRO A 220 -6.22 10.39 11.12
C PRO A 220 -6.63 11.30 9.96
N PHE A 221 -5.97 11.15 8.82
CA PHE A 221 -6.44 11.75 7.58
C PHE A 221 -7.59 10.94 6.99
N ASP A 222 -8.68 11.59 6.60
CA ASP A 222 -9.82 10.93 5.93
C ASP A 222 -9.39 10.14 4.69
N ALA A 223 -8.47 10.70 3.88
CA ALA A 223 -7.94 10.03 2.70
C ALA A 223 -7.21 8.71 3.02
N VAL A 224 -6.61 8.58 4.20
CA VAL A 224 -5.99 7.33 4.67
C VAL A 224 -7.06 6.34 5.09
N GLU A 225 -8.07 6.79 5.85
CA GLU A 225 -9.19 5.93 6.24
C GLU A 225 -9.94 5.37 5.02
N ASP A 226 -10.25 6.22 4.05
CA ASP A 226 -10.93 5.83 2.80
C ASP A 226 -10.09 4.82 2.00
N PHE A 227 -8.77 5.05 1.95
CA PHE A 227 -7.86 4.11 1.30
C PHE A 227 -7.82 2.77 2.05
N VAL A 228 -7.72 2.77 3.38
CA VAL A 228 -7.72 1.54 4.20
C VAL A 228 -9.02 0.77 4.02
N VAL A 229 -10.18 1.43 4.05
CA VAL A 229 -11.48 0.77 3.89
C VAL A 229 -11.59 0.12 2.51
N SER A 230 -11.32 0.87 1.45
CA SER A 230 -11.46 0.36 0.09
C SER A 230 -10.47 -0.75 -0.26
N SER A 231 -9.22 -0.64 0.21
CA SER A 231 -8.19 -1.66 0.00
C SER A 231 -8.44 -2.90 0.86
N ALA A 232 -8.91 -2.75 2.10
CA ALA A 232 -9.28 -3.88 2.95
C ALA A 232 -10.38 -4.74 2.32
N GLU A 233 -11.38 -4.10 1.71
CA GLU A 233 -12.42 -4.81 0.98
C GLU A 233 -11.86 -5.53 -0.25
N ALA A 234 -11.04 -4.85 -1.05
CA ALA A 234 -10.43 -5.42 -2.26
C ALA A 234 -9.53 -6.64 -1.97
N TYR A 235 -8.80 -6.59 -0.85
CA TYR A 235 -7.82 -7.60 -0.45
C TYR A 235 -8.32 -8.56 0.63
N HIS A 236 -9.62 -8.53 0.96
CA HIS A 236 -10.28 -9.36 1.97
C HIS A 236 -9.64 -9.31 3.35
N LEU A 237 -9.28 -8.12 3.82
CA LEU A 237 -8.77 -7.92 5.18
C LEU A 237 -9.91 -7.79 6.19
N ALA A 238 -9.91 -8.66 7.21
CA ALA A 238 -10.74 -8.50 8.39
C ALA A 238 -10.02 -7.58 9.40
N ILE A 239 -10.19 -6.27 9.24
CA ILE A 239 -9.51 -5.26 10.06
C ILE A 239 -10.19 -5.10 11.42
N THR A 240 -9.40 -5.25 12.49
CA THR A 240 -9.72 -4.74 13.83
C THR A 240 -9.01 -3.40 14.02
N LYS A 241 -9.80 -2.31 14.13
CA LYS A 241 -9.29 -0.93 14.27
C LYS A 241 -9.06 -0.53 15.73
N TYR A 242 -8.00 0.23 15.99
CA TYR A 242 -7.63 0.78 17.29
C TYR A 242 -7.12 2.22 17.19
N THR A 243 -7.77 3.16 17.85
CA THR A 243 -7.25 4.53 18.00
C THR A 243 -6.23 4.58 19.14
N THR A 244 -5.00 5.00 18.84
CA THR A 244 -3.95 5.23 19.85
C THR A 244 -4.00 6.67 20.35
N ALA A 245 -4.19 6.87 21.64
CA ALA A 245 -4.19 8.15 22.33
C ALA A 245 -3.41 7.99 23.66
N PRO A 246 -2.07 8.05 23.63
CA PRO A 246 -1.26 7.87 24.83
C PRO A 246 -1.56 8.93 25.91
N PRO A 247 -1.55 8.56 27.20
CA PRO A 247 -1.22 7.23 27.74
C PRO A 247 -2.39 6.23 27.73
N ASP A 248 -3.62 6.68 27.47
CA ASP A 248 -4.86 5.89 27.64
C ASP A 248 -4.92 4.68 26.69
N SER A 249 -4.51 4.86 25.44
CA SER A 249 -4.35 3.77 24.48
C SER A 249 -3.03 3.90 23.73
N THR A 250 -2.25 2.82 23.74
CA THR A 250 -0.93 2.75 23.10
C THR A 250 -0.93 1.65 22.04
N LEU A 251 0.10 1.63 21.21
CA LEU A 251 0.29 0.52 20.28
C LEU A 251 0.37 -0.82 21.02
N ARG A 252 1.08 -0.84 22.17
CA ARG A 252 1.18 -2.02 23.03
C ARG A 252 -0.18 -2.51 23.52
N SER A 253 -1.01 -1.64 24.11
CA SER A 253 -2.33 -2.05 24.61
C SER A 253 -3.28 -2.45 23.47
N SER A 254 -3.12 -1.86 22.28
CA SER A 254 -3.87 -2.25 21.08
C SER A 254 -3.54 -3.68 20.65
N PHE A 255 -2.25 -4.06 20.62
CA PHE A 255 -1.84 -5.45 20.34
C PHE A 255 -2.26 -6.42 21.45
N GLU A 256 -2.25 -6.00 22.71
CA GLU A 256 -2.64 -6.83 23.85
C GLU A 256 -4.11 -7.24 23.74
N ASP A 257 -4.99 -6.26 23.53
CA ASP A 257 -6.40 -6.53 23.35
C ASP A 257 -6.67 -7.28 22.02
N TYR A 258 -5.96 -6.97 20.93
CA TYR A 258 -6.11 -7.68 19.66
C TYR A 258 -5.82 -9.18 19.82
N LEU A 259 -4.69 -9.53 20.44
CA LEU A 259 -4.33 -10.94 20.65
C LEU A 259 -5.26 -11.63 21.66
N ALA A 260 -5.81 -10.90 22.63
CA ALA A 260 -6.84 -11.45 23.52
C ALA A 260 -8.13 -11.83 22.78
N ARG A 261 -8.51 -11.05 21.75
CA ARG A 261 -9.66 -11.37 20.88
C ARG A 261 -9.35 -12.43 19.81
N HIS A 262 -8.07 -12.58 19.46
CA HIS A 262 -7.60 -13.50 18.44
C HIS A 262 -6.54 -14.46 18.99
N PRO A 263 -6.89 -15.35 19.95
CA PRO A 263 -5.92 -16.17 20.69
C PRO A 263 -5.17 -17.20 19.84
N GLY A 264 -5.61 -17.44 18.60
CA GLY A 264 -4.91 -18.29 17.63
C GLY A 264 -3.74 -17.61 16.92
N ILE A 265 -3.67 -16.27 16.91
CA ILE A 265 -2.62 -15.52 16.21
C ILE A 265 -1.29 -15.67 16.95
N ARG A 266 -0.26 -16.06 16.21
CA ARG A 266 1.10 -16.31 16.73
C ARG A 266 2.15 -15.43 16.07
N ALA A 267 1.92 -14.99 14.84
CA ALA A 267 2.83 -14.11 14.12
C ALA A 267 2.08 -13.05 13.31
N ILE A 268 2.67 -11.85 13.25
CA ILE A 268 2.09 -10.69 12.59
C ILE A 268 3.10 -10.10 11.62
N PHE A 269 2.69 -9.93 10.37
CA PHE A 269 3.49 -9.22 9.36
C PHE A 269 3.45 -7.71 9.61
N VAL A 270 4.61 -7.06 9.60
CA VAL A 270 4.77 -5.63 9.90
C VAL A 270 5.65 -4.96 8.84
N GLY A 271 5.16 -3.84 8.28
CA GLY A 271 5.78 -3.13 7.17
C GLY A 271 6.90 -2.17 7.58
N THR A 272 7.71 -2.52 8.58
CA THR A 272 8.84 -1.70 9.05
C THR A 272 10.07 -1.92 8.18
N ARG A 273 10.81 -0.86 7.89
CA ARG A 273 12.10 -0.84 7.18
C ARG A 273 13.26 -0.46 8.10
N ARG A 274 14.50 -0.77 7.73
CA ARG A 274 15.69 -0.43 8.55
C ARG A 274 15.83 1.06 8.83
N THR A 275 15.35 1.89 7.92
CA THR A 275 15.42 3.35 7.99
C THR A 275 14.29 3.96 8.83
N ASP A 276 13.31 3.16 9.26
CA ASP A 276 12.26 3.61 10.15
C ASP A 276 12.77 3.78 11.59
N PRO A 277 12.10 4.59 12.43
CA PRO A 277 12.38 4.66 13.85
C PRO A 277 12.40 3.25 14.48
N HIS A 278 13.50 2.93 15.18
CA HIS A 278 13.75 1.64 15.82
C HIS A 278 13.91 0.44 14.87
N GLY A 279 13.94 0.64 13.55
CA GLY A 279 14.05 -0.44 12.56
C GLY A 279 15.45 -0.99 12.32
N ALA A 280 16.50 -0.22 12.66
CA ALA A 280 17.88 -0.51 12.24
C ALA A 280 18.40 -1.91 12.61
N GLN A 281 18.04 -2.41 13.79
CA GLN A 281 18.50 -3.70 14.33
C GLN A 281 17.51 -4.85 14.13
N LEU A 282 16.35 -4.61 13.52
CA LEU A 282 15.36 -5.65 13.28
C LEU A 282 15.85 -6.65 12.23
N THR A 283 15.35 -7.87 12.33
CA THR A 283 15.56 -8.96 11.38
C THR A 283 14.24 -9.29 10.67
N HIS A 284 14.25 -10.27 9.78
CA HIS A 284 13.00 -10.72 9.16
C HIS A 284 12.01 -11.36 10.15
N PHE A 285 12.50 -11.89 11.29
CA PHE A 285 11.67 -12.59 12.28
C PHE A 285 12.15 -12.24 13.69
N ASP A 286 11.43 -11.33 14.36
CA ASP A 286 11.76 -10.92 15.72
C ASP A 286 10.60 -11.23 16.65
N ARG A 287 10.86 -11.99 17.71
CA ARG A 287 9.90 -12.09 18.81
C ARG A 287 9.77 -10.71 19.49
N THR A 288 8.60 -10.41 20.01
CA THR A 288 8.39 -9.18 20.77
C THR A 288 9.24 -9.13 22.04
N ASP A 289 9.61 -7.90 22.42
CA ASP A 289 10.46 -7.64 23.59
C ASP A 289 9.69 -7.77 24.91
N GLY A 290 10.41 -7.84 26.02
CA GLY A 290 9.83 -7.87 27.37
C GLY A 290 8.87 -6.69 27.61
N GLY A 291 7.64 -7.00 28.04
CA GLY A 291 6.57 -6.03 28.23
C GLY A 291 5.60 -5.95 27.06
N TRP A 292 5.95 -6.37 25.85
CA TRP A 292 4.96 -6.50 24.78
C TRP A 292 4.20 -7.84 24.89
N PRO A 293 2.97 -7.92 24.35
CA PRO A 293 2.30 -9.20 24.13
C PRO A 293 3.20 -10.15 23.33
N ASP A 294 3.11 -11.44 23.62
CA ASP A 294 4.00 -12.45 23.04
C ASP A 294 3.54 -12.88 21.63
N PHE A 295 4.30 -12.46 20.60
CA PHE A 295 4.12 -12.91 19.22
C PHE A 295 5.41 -12.69 18.41
N VAL A 296 5.47 -13.24 17.19
CA VAL A 296 6.56 -12.98 16.26
C VAL A 296 6.18 -11.88 15.27
N ARG A 297 7.00 -10.84 15.19
CA ARG A 297 6.95 -9.81 14.14
C ARG A 297 7.71 -10.31 12.92
N MET A 298 7.09 -10.21 11.75
CA MET A 298 7.69 -10.63 10.49
C MET A 298 7.83 -9.43 9.57
N HIS A 299 9.05 -9.15 9.11
CA HIS A 299 9.38 -7.96 8.33
C HIS A 299 9.90 -8.33 6.92
N PRO A 300 9.04 -8.78 5.99
CA PRO A 300 9.45 -9.10 4.61
C PRO A 300 10.09 -7.93 3.86
N VAL A 301 9.72 -6.69 4.19
CA VAL A 301 10.21 -5.48 3.51
C VAL A 301 11.34 -4.76 4.26
N ILE A 302 11.93 -5.39 5.28
CA ILE A 302 12.87 -4.70 6.20
C ILE A 302 14.06 -4.04 5.49
N ASP A 303 14.60 -4.67 4.45
CA ASP A 303 15.77 -4.20 3.72
C ASP A 303 15.42 -3.32 2.51
N TRP A 304 14.14 -3.00 2.28
CA TRP A 304 13.72 -2.18 1.13
C TRP A 304 14.11 -0.72 1.32
N HIS A 305 14.54 -0.08 0.23
CA HIS A 305 14.75 1.36 0.16
C HIS A 305 13.51 2.11 -0.35
N TYR A 306 13.41 3.40 -0.03
CA TYR A 306 12.27 4.25 -0.38
C TYR A 306 11.97 4.22 -1.88
N ALA A 307 13.02 4.35 -2.70
CA ALA A 307 12.91 4.29 -4.15
C ALA A 307 12.41 2.91 -4.64
N GLU A 308 12.76 1.82 -3.96
CA GLU A 308 12.32 0.46 -4.29
C GLU A 308 10.84 0.25 -3.97
N ILE A 309 10.36 0.77 -2.84
CA ILE A 309 8.94 0.75 -2.46
C ILE A 309 8.09 1.43 -3.54
N TRP A 310 8.48 2.63 -3.97
CA TRP A 310 7.75 3.34 -5.01
C TRP A 310 7.90 2.71 -6.38
N ALA A 311 9.10 2.25 -6.75
CA ALA A 311 9.28 1.56 -8.02
C ALA A 311 8.39 0.30 -8.10
N PHE A 312 8.26 -0.48 -7.03
CA PHE A 312 7.33 -1.61 -7.00
C PHE A 312 5.87 -1.17 -7.13
N ILE A 313 5.42 -0.21 -6.31
CA ILE A 313 4.04 0.30 -6.35
C ILE A 313 3.67 0.80 -7.75
N ARG A 314 4.54 1.64 -8.33
CA ARG A 314 4.31 2.28 -9.63
C ARG A 314 4.45 1.30 -10.78
N HIS A 315 5.41 0.38 -10.72
CA HIS A 315 5.61 -0.61 -11.78
C HIS A 315 4.46 -1.61 -11.84
N LEU A 316 3.92 -2.03 -10.70
CA LEU A 316 2.77 -2.95 -10.62
C LEU A 316 1.40 -2.25 -10.80
N ASP A 317 1.40 -0.93 -11.05
CA ASP A 317 0.21 -0.08 -11.15
C ASP A 317 -0.75 -0.28 -9.95
N LEU A 318 -0.17 -0.28 -8.74
CA LEU A 318 -0.94 -0.42 -7.51
C LEU A 318 -1.56 0.91 -7.11
N ARG A 319 -2.82 0.87 -6.67
CA ARG A 319 -3.46 2.03 -6.03
C ARG A 319 -2.80 2.28 -4.68
N TYR A 320 -2.56 3.55 -4.37
CA TYR A 320 -2.01 4.03 -3.11
C TYR A 320 -2.77 5.29 -2.64
N CYS A 321 -2.59 5.67 -1.38
CA CYS A 321 -3.23 6.86 -0.81
C CYS A 321 -2.84 8.16 -1.53
N SER A 322 -3.82 8.99 -1.89
CA SER A 322 -3.70 10.20 -2.71
C SER A 322 -2.84 11.28 -2.08
N LEU A 323 -2.70 11.27 -0.74
CA LEU A 323 -1.78 12.18 -0.06
C LEU A 323 -0.34 12.02 -0.59
N TYR A 324 0.04 10.83 -1.05
CA TYR A 324 1.33 10.65 -1.68
C TYR A 324 1.47 11.43 -3.00
N ASP A 325 0.40 11.66 -3.76
CA ASP A 325 0.43 12.54 -4.93
C ASP A 325 0.52 14.04 -4.55
N GLU A 326 0.16 14.37 -3.32
CA GLU A 326 0.21 15.72 -2.75
C GLU A 326 1.55 16.01 -2.03
N GLY A 327 2.53 15.11 -2.18
CA GLY A 327 3.89 15.29 -1.67
C GLY A 327 4.11 14.88 -0.22
N TYR A 328 3.14 14.23 0.42
CA TYR A 328 3.38 13.56 1.69
C TYR A 328 4.25 12.33 1.47
N THR A 329 5.31 12.13 2.24
CA THR A 329 6.24 10.98 2.04
C THR A 329 6.20 9.98 3.19
N SER A 330 5.67 10.39 4.34
CA SER A 330 5.44 9.59 5.55
C SER A 330 4.11 10.02 6.17
N LEU A 331 3.20 9.09 6.45
CA LEU A 331 1.84 9.39 6.92
C LEU A 331 1.67 9.13 8.43
N GLY A 332 1.07 10.09 9.12
CA GLY A 332 0.81 10.10 10.56
C GLY A 332 -0.54 10.71 10.87
N GLY A 333 -0.62 11.43 11.99
CA GLY A 333 -1.79 12.24 12.32
C GLY A 333 -1.78 13.57 11.56
N THR A 334 -2.95 14.18 11.39
CA THR A 334 -3.10 15.49 10.74
C THR A 334 -2.35 16.61 11.48
N SER A 335 -2.11 16.45 12.78
CA SER A 335 -1.37 17.41 13.60
C SER A 335 0.16 17.32 13.45
N ASP A 336 0.70 16.16 13.06
CA ASP A 336 2.13 15.86 13.08
C ASP A 336 2.75 15.62 11.69
N THR A 337 1.95 15.73 10.64
CA THR A 337 2.32 15.34 9.28
C THR A 337 2.02 16.45 8.27
N HIS A 338 3.05 16.81 7.49
CA HIS A 338 3.04 17.84 6.45
C HIS A 338 3.62 17.28 5.14
N PRO A 339 3.31 17.87 3.98
CA PRO A 339 4.01 17.57 2.73
C PRO A 339 5.52 17.76 2.87
N ASN A 340 6.30 16.90 2.21
CA ASN A 340 7.75 16.92 2.36
C ASN A 340 8.35 18.20 1.77
N PRO A 341 9.14 18.97 2.53
CA PRO A 341 9.73 20.22 2.05
C PRO A 341 10.68 20.03 0.86
N ARG A 342 11.27 18.84 0.69
CA ARG A 342 12.13 18.49 -0.46
C ARG A 342 11.38 18.38 -1.78
N LEU A 343 10.07 18.15 -1.73
CA LEU A 343 9.20 18.03 -2.90
C LEU A 343 8.53 19.36 -3.25
N ARG A 344 8.78 20.42 -2.49
CA ARG A 344 8.18 21.73 -2.74
C ARG A 344 8.73 22.38 -4.01
N THR A 345 7.82 22.87 -4.83
CA THR A 345 8.06 23.66 -6.04
C THR A 345 7.35 25.00 -5.91
N GLY A 346 7.90 26.04 -6.54
CA GLY A 346 7.36 27.40 -6.45
C GLY A 346 7.79 28.17 -5.19
N ALA A 347 7.40 29.45 -5.14
CA ALA A 347 7.64 30.33 -4.00
C ALA A 347 6.65 30.04 -2.86
N GLN A 348 6.94 30.53 -1.65
CA GLN A 348 6.20 30.18 -0.42
C GLN A 348 4.70 30.50 -0.46
N ALA A 349 4.26 31.46 -1.29
CA ALA A 349 2.85 31.83 -1.45
C ALA A 349 2.07 30.90 -2.42
N ASP A 350 2.77 30.20 -3.33
CA ASP A 350 2.20 29.35 -4.39
C ASP A 350 2.80 27.93 -4.33
N ALA A 351 3.12 27.45 -3.12
CA ALA A 351 3.82 26.19 -2.93
C ALA A 351 3.00 25.02 -3.48
N GLN A 352 3.53 24.35 -4.50
CA GLN A 352 3.04 23.09 -5.03
C GLN A 352 4.01 21.98 -4.63
N TYR A 353 3.54 20.75 -4.49
CA TYR A 353 4.41 19.64 -4.15
C TYR A 353 4.43 18.61 -5.27
N LEU A 354 5.63 18.10 -5.55
CA LEU A 354 5.81 16.94 -6.39
C LEU A 354 5.30 15.69 -5.63
N PRO A 355 4.80 14.67 -6.35
CA PRO A 355 4.43 13.40 -5.74
C PRO A 355 5.58 12.73 -4.98
N ALA A 356 5.23 11.96 -3.96
CA ALA A 356 6.13 11.27 -3.04
C ALA A 356 7.19 10.41 -3.75
N TYR A 357 6.80 9.72 -4.83
CA TYR A 357 7.70 8.88 -5.62
C TYR A 357 8.79 9.65 -6.38
N GLN A 358 8.81 10.99 -6.32
CA GLN A 358 9.94 11.78 -6.82
C GLN A 358 11.05 11.99 -5.77
N LEU A 359 10.82 11.62 -4.50
CA LEU A 359 11.87 11.59 -3.49
C LEU A 359 12.72 10.33 -3.67
N THR A 360 14.04 10.45 -3.57
CA THR A 360 14.98 9.32 -3.72
C THR A 360 15.70 8.95 -2.43
N GLU A 361 15.89 9.91 -1.51
CA GLU A 361 16.71 9.73 -0.32
C GLU A 361 15.89 9.22 0.88
N ASP A 362 16.22 8.03 1.40
CA ASP A 362 15.55 7.43 2.56
C ASP A 362 15.54 8.34 3.79
N LEU A 363 16.66 8.99 4.09
CA LEU A 363 16.81 9.84 5.28
C LEU A 363 15.93 11.10 5.22
N GLU A 364 15.44 11.46 4.04
CA GLU A 364 14.62 12.64 3.82
C GLU A 364 13.12 12.35 3.90
N GLU A 365 12.73 11.07 3.94
CA GLU A 365 11.34 10.62 3.92
C GLU A 365 10.49 11.24 5.04
N ARG A 366 11.09 11.48 6.20
CA ARG A 366 10.38 11.94 7.40
C ARG A 366 10.52 13.44 7.65
N LEU A 367 11.06 14.22 6.70
CA LEU A 367 11.22 15.68 6.86
C LEU A 367 9.89 16.44 6.98
N GLY A 368 8.78 15.83 6.60
CA GLY A 368 7.43 16.35 6.84
C GLY A 368 6.80 15.93 8.18
N ARG A 369 7.57 15.36 9.12
CA ARG A 369 7.08 14.93 10.44
C ARG A 369 7.61 15.85 11.54
N ASN A 370 6.71 16.27 12.45
CA ASN A 370 7.03 17.09 13.62
C ASN A 370 7.44 16.27 14.84
#